data_AF-A0A5N0TMP6-F1
#
_entry.id   AF-A0A5N0TMP6-F1
#
_cell.length_a   1.000
_cell.length_b   1.000
_cell.length_c   1.000
_cell.angle_alpha   90.00
_cell.angle_beta   90.00
_cell.angle_gamma   90.00
#
_symmetry.space_group_name_H-M   'P 1'
#
loop_
_entity.id
_entity.type
_entity.pdbx_description
1 polymer ?
#
loop_
_entity_poly.entity_id
_entity_poly.type
_entity_poly.pdbx_seq_one_letter_code
_entity_poly.pdbx_strand_id
1 'polypeptide(L)'
;MDNHDPFGFVGLTYDDVLLLPGHTDVIPSEADTSSRVTRRITVATPLIAAAMDTVTETRMAIAIAREGGLGILHRNVSIAEQAAMVDRVKRSESGMISDPVTTTADATIEEVDALCAKYRISGLPVIDEEGRLIGIVTNRDIRFVSGFERKSTYVRDVMTREGLITAPVGVSAGDVIAAFAKHRVEKLPLIDDDGKLAGLITIKDFDKSEKYPLATKDDQGRLRVGAAIGFFGDAFERAQALRDAGVDALVVDTANGQSAGVIDMVRRLKADDSFAH
;
A
#
# COMPACT_ATOMS: atom_id res chain seq x y z
N MET A 1 -30.84 -35.89 11.75
CA MET A 1 -29.58 -35.26 11.31
C MET A 1 -29.28 -35.92 9.99
N ASP A 2 -29.93 -35.39 8.94
CA ASP A 2 -30.00 -36.02 7.64
C ASP A 2 -28.68 -35.82 6.88
N ASN A 3 -28.34 -36.84 6.09
CA ASN A 3 -27.23 -36.90 5.14
C ASN A 3 -27.07 -35.58 4.38
N HIS A 4 -26.15 -34.73 4.80
CA HIS A 4 -25.66 -33.65 3.97
C HIS A 4 -24.64 -34.23 3.00
N ASP A 5 -25.08 -34.65 1.82
CA ASP A 5 -24.20 -34.98 0.69
C ASP A 5 -23.94 -33.69 -0.12
N PRO A 6 -22.77 -33.03 0.04
CA PRO A 6 -22.44 -31.83 -0.71
C PRO A 6 -22.26 -32.07 -2.22
N PHE A 7 -22.32 -33.32 -2.68
CA PHE A 7 -22.19 -33.73 -4.08
C PHE A 7 -23.44 -34.42 -4.63
N GLY A 8 -24.62 -34.14 -4.06
CA GLY A 8 -25.88 -34.60 -4.62
C GLY A 8 -25.98 -34.28 -6.12
N PHE A 9 -26.69 -35.11 -6.89
CA PHE A 9 -26.81 -34.98 -8.35
C PHE A 9 -27.43 -33.65 -8.82
N VAL A 10 -28.05 -32.89 -7.92
CA VAL A 10 -28.72 -31.62 -8.22
C VAL A 10 -27.80 -30.46 -7.82
N GLY A 11 -27.34 -29.70 -8.81
CA GLY A 11 -26.68 -28.41 -8.59
C GLY A 11 -27.70 -27.28 -8.54
N LEU A 12 -27.49 -26.34 -7.61
CA LEU A 12 -28.32 -25.13 -7.46
C LEU A 12 -27.45 -23.90 -7.72
N THR A 13 -28.02 -22.87 -8.34
CA THR A 13 -27.44 -21.52 -8.49
C THR A 13 -28.17 -20.51 -7.62
N TYR A 14 -27.74 -19.24 -7.65
CA TYR A 14 -28.31 -18.16 -6.84
C TYR A 14 -29.82 -17.96 -7.05
N ASP A 15 -30.29 -18.07 -8.30
CA ASP A 15 -31.69 -17.82 -8.65
C ASP A 15 -32.63 -19.00 -8.31
N ASP A 16 -32.08 -20.16 -7.97
CA ASP A 16 -32.88 -21.35 -7.62
C ASP A 16 -33.40 -21.32 -6.17
N VAL A 17 -32.88 -20.42 -5.33
CA VAL A 17 -33.14 -20.40 -3.89
C VAL A 17 -33.41 -18.98 -3.37
N LEU A 18 -34.06 -18.90 -2.21
CA LEU A 18 -34.29 -17.65 -1.49
C LEU A 18 -34.07 -17.84 0.01
N LEU A 19 -33.58 -16.80 0.69
CA LEU A 19 -33.43 -16.81 2.14
C LEU A 19 -34.79 -16.59 2.81
N LEU A 20 -35.15 -17.47 3.73
CA LEU A 20 -36.35 -17.31 4.55
C LEU A 20 -36.09 -16.25 5.63
N PRO A 21 -36.94 -15.21 5.75
CA PRO A 21 -36.80 -14.22 6.81
C PRO A 21 -36.92 -14.85 8.20
N GLY A 22 -36.08 -14.39 9.13
CA GLY A 22 -36.13 -14.73 10.55
C GLY A 22 -36.41 -13.51 11.43
N HIS A 23 -36.66 -13.73 12.71
CA HIS A 23 -36.74 -12.65 13.69
C HIS A 23 -35.36 -12.01 13.89
N THR A 24 -35.28 -10.68 13.94
CA THR A 24 -34.05 -9.93 14.17
C THR A 24 -34.35 -8.66 14.97
N ASP A 25 -33.43 -8.28 15.85
CA ASP A 25 -33.40 -7.03 16.62
C ASP A 25 -32.21 -6.13 16.21
N VAL A 26 -31.49 -6.49 15.14
CA VAL A 26 -30.33 -5.74 14.62
C VAL A 26 -30.76 -4.66 13.64
N ILE A 27 -30.20 -3.46 13.79
CA ILE A 27 -30.35 -2.39 12.80
C ILE A 27 -29.42 -2.69 11.61
N PRO A 28 -29.90 -2.68 10.35
CA PRO A 28 -29.08 -3.06 9.19
C PRO A 28 -27.73 -2.34 9.06
N SER A 29 -27.65 -1.07 9.48
CA SER A 29 -26.41 -0.29 9.46
C SER A 29 -25.37 -0.71 10.50
N GLU A 30 -25.77 -1.50 11.49
CA GLU A 30 -24.91 -2.00 12.57
C GLU A 30 -24.43 -3.44 12.29
N ALA A 31 -24.89 -4.05 11.20
CA ALA A 31 -24.48 -5.39 10.83
C ALA A 31 -22.98 -5.41 10.45
N ASP A 32 -22.20 -6.24 11.16
CA ASP A 32 -20.81 -6.47 10.80
C ASP A 32 -20.73 -7.38 9.56
N THR A 33 -20.14 -6.85 8.49
CA THR A 33 -19.95 -7.60 7.23
C THR A 33 -18.51 -8.10 7.07
N SER A 34 -17.68 -7.95 8.11
CA SER A 34 -16.30 -8.38 8.10
C SER A 34 -16.18 -9.87 7.75
N SER A 35 -15.19 -10.18 6.91
CA SER A 35 -15.03 -11.52 6.35
C SER A 35 -13.57 -11.87 6.13
N ARG A 36 -13.26 -13.17 6.23
CA ARG A 36 -11.89 -13.67 6.08
C ARG A 36 -11.62 -14.07 4.63
N VAL A 37 -10.65 -13.41 4.01
CA VAL A 37 -10.14 -13.79 2.67
C VAL A 37 -9.12 -14.91 2.79
N THR A 38 -8.26 -14.85 3.80
CA THR A 38 -7.27 -15.90 4.09
C THR A 38 -7.27 -16.22 5.58
N ARG A 39 -6.36 -17.12 6.00
CA ARG A 39 -6.15 -17.36 7.43
C ARG A 39 -5.74 -16.10 8.20
N ARG A 40 -5.11 -15.12 7.53
CA ARG A 40 -4.47 -13.95 8.13
C ARG A 40 -5.03 -12.61 7.66
N ILE A 41 -5.82 -12.60 6.60
CA ILE A 41 -6.37 -11.38 6.01
C ILE A 41 -7.88 -11.38 6.21
N THR A 42 -8.34 -10.39 6.96
CA THR A 42 -9.76 -10.02 7.12
C THR A 42 -10.01 -8.72 6.38
N VAL A 43 -11.15 -8.62 5.73
CA VAL A 43 -11.65 -7.42 5.05
C VAL A 43 -12.90 -6.94 5.80
N ALA A 44 -13.10 -5.63 5.88
CA ALA A 44 -14.30 -5.06 6.49
C ALA A 44 -15.53 -5.22 5.58
N THR A 45 -15.30 -5.21 4.27
CA THR A 45 -16.31 -5.38 3.23
C THR A 45 -16.00 -6.65 2.44
N PRO A 46 -16.93 -7.62 2.31
CA PRO A 46 -16.67 -8.94 1.72
C PRO A 46 -16.64 -8.90 0.18
N LEU A 47 -15.88 -7.96 -0.38
CA LEU A 47 -15.75 -7.73 -1.81
C LEU A 47 -14.28 -7.83 -2.23
N ILE A 48 -14.03 -8.63 -3.26
CA ILE A 48 -12.72 -8.79 -3.87
C ILE A 48 -12.81 -8.47 -5.36
N ALA A 49 -11.94 -7.59 -5.85
CA ALA A 49 -11.87 -7.27 -7.27
C ALA A 49 -11.08 -8.34 -8.02
N ALA A 50 -11.69 -8.89 -9.08
CA ALA A 50 -11.14 -10.01 -9.84
C ALA A 50 -9.82 -9.68 -10.54
N ALA A 51 -8.95 -10.68 -10.69
CA ALA A 51 -7.61 -10.57 -11.29
C ALA A 51 -7.63 -10.48 -12.83
N MET A 52 -8.38 -9.54 -13.38
CA MET A 52 -8.53 -9.33 -14.81
C MET A 52 -7.93 -7.98 -15.22
N ASP A 53 -7.29 -7.93 -16.39
CA ASP A 53 -6.69 -6.70 -16.96
C ASP A 53 -7.70 -5.56 -17.14
N THR A 54 -8.94 -5.91 -17.47
CA THR A 54 -10.07 -4.98 -17.62
C THR A 54 -10.69 -4.52 -16.30
N VAL A 55 -10.28 -5.11 -15.17
CA VAL A 55 -10.91 -4.86 -13.85
C VAL A 55 -9.90 -4.27 -12.87
N THR A 56 -8.80 -4.97 -12.61
CA THR A 56 -7.97 -4.68 -11.44
C THR A 56 -6.51 -4.38 -11.80
N GLU A 57 -6.25 -3.10 -11.98
CA GLU A 57 -4.91 -2.50 -11.92
C GLU A 57 -4.78 -1.63 -10.65
N THR A 58 -3.66 -0.90 -10.52
CA THR A 58 -3.33 -0.05 -9.36
C THR A 58 -4.50 0.80 -8.84
N ARG A 59 -5.24 1.45 -9.74
CA ARG A 59 -6.33 2.36 -9.33
C ARG A 59 -7.49 1.62 -8.67
N MET A 60 -7.89 0.48 -9.23
CA MET A 60 -8.96 -0.34 -8.66
C MET A 60 -8.53 -0.96 -7.34
N ALA A 61 -7.30 -1.49 -7.28
CA ALA A 61 -6.76 -2.08 -6.05
C ALA A 61 -6.73 -1.06 -4.88
N ILE A 62 -6.32 0.18 -5.14
CA ILE A 62 -6.36 1.26 -4.14
C ILE A 62 -7.80 1.58 -3.74
N ALA A 63 -8.72 1.70 -4.71
CA ALA A 63 -10.10 2.09 -4.44
C ALA A 63 -10.82 1.04 -3.60
N ILE A 64 -10.74 -0.24 -3.98
CA ILE A 64 -11.44 -1.29 -3.24
C ILE A 64 -10.83 -1.53 -1.85
N ALA A 65 -9.50 -1.40 -1.69
CA ALA A 65 -8.88 -1.50 -0.39
C ALA A 65 -9.31 -0.36 0.55
N ARG A 66 -9.51 0.86 0.04
CA ARG A 66 -10.07 1.98 0.80
C ARG A 66 -11.49 1.75 1.29
N GLU A 67 -12.32 1.12 0.46
CA GLU A 67 -13.70 0.76 0.81
C GLU A 67 -13.78 -0.54 1.64
N GLY A 68 -12.63 -1.05 2.12
CA GLY A 68 -12.56 -2.19 3.02
C GLY A 68 -12.62 -3.56 2.37
N GLY A 69 -12.49 -3.64 1.05
CA GLY A 69 -12.32 -4.90 0.31
C GLY A 69 -10.85 -5.21 -0.03
N LEU A 70 -10.61 -6.01 -1.07
CA LEU A 70 -9.26 -6.36 -1.54
C LEU A 70 -9.19 -6.42 -3.06
N GLY A 71 -8.15 -5.83 -3.67
CA GLY A 71 -7.90 -5.95 -5.10
C GLY A 71 -6.86 -7.01 -5.41
N ILE A 72 -7.10 -7.86 -6.42
CA ILE A 72 -6.11 -8.81 -6.93
C ILE A 72 -5.60 -8.30 -8.28
N LEU A 73 -4.33 -7.90 -8.35
CA LEU A 73 -3.71 -7.46 -9.59
C LEU A 73 -3.59 -8.61 -10.59
N HIS A 74 -4.03 -8.39 -11.83
CA HIS A 74 -3.89 -9.36 -12.90
C HIS A 74 -2.42 -9.60 -13.28
N ARG A 75 -2.16 -10.70 -14.01
CA ARG A 75 -0.81 -11.11 -14.42
C ARG A 75 -0.49 -10.89 -15.91
N ASN A 76 -1.40 -10.23 -16.64
CA ASN A 76 -1.27 -9.98 -18.09
C ASN A 76 -0.34 -8.77 -18.38
N VAL A 77 0.80 -8.74 -17.70
CA VAL A 77 1.86 -7.72 -17.75
C VAL A 77 3.19 -8.37 -17.40
N SER A 78 4.29 -7.65 -17.66
CA SER A 78 5.62 -8.10 -17.23
C SER A 78 5.71 -8.25 -15.71
N ILE A 79 6.65 -9.07 -15.22
CA ILE A 79 6.89 -9.24 -13.77
C ILE A 79 7.21 -7.89 -13.12
N ALA A 80 8.10 -7.11 -13.73
CA ALA A 80 8.52 -5.81 -13.23
C ALA A 80 7.34 -4.81 -13.15
N GLU A 81 6.46 -4.81 -14.14
CA GLU A 81 5.29 -3.94 -14.16
C GLU A 81 4.27 -4.34 -13.09
N GLN A 82 4.00 -5.64 -12.91
CA GLN A 82 3.11 -6.12 -11.85
C GLN A 82 3.65 -5.77 -10.46
N ALA A 83 4.96 -5.94 -10.24
CA ALA A 83 5.63 -5.54 -9.00
C ALA A 83 5.56 -4.02 -8.77
N ALA A 84 5.73 -3.21 -9.82
CA ALA A 84 5.55 -1.76 -9.73
C ALA A 84 4.10 -1.37 -9.41
N MET A 85 3.10 -2.13 -9.88
CA MET A 85 1.71 -1.93 -9.48
C MET A 85 1.50 -2.20 -7.99
N VAL A 86 2.08 -3.28 -7.45
CA VAL A 86 2.05 -3.59 -6.01
C VAL A 86 2.65 -2.43 -5.21
N ASP A 87 3.88 -2.02 -5.54
CA ASP A 87 4.58 -0.93 -4.85
C ASP A 87 3.75 0.36 -4.82
N ARG A 88 3.11 0.73 -5.95
CA ARG A 88 2.23 1.90 -6.03
C ARG A 88 0.99 1.79 -5.13
N VAL A 89 0.43 0.59 -4.95
CA VAL A 89 -0.70 0.38 -4.02
C VAL A 89 -0.21 0.50 -2.58
N LYS A 90 0.89 -0.17 -2.22
CA LYS A 90 1.48 -0.13 -0.88
C LYS A 90 1.93 1.27 -0.46
N ARG A 91 2.34 2.12 -1.40
CA ARG A 91 2.69 3.54 -1.17
C ARG A 91 1.51 4.51 -1.24
N SER A 92 0.30 4.06 -1.59
CA SER A 92 -0.84 4.97 -1.78
C SER A 92 -1.35 5.55 -0.47
N GLU A 93 -1.26 4.76 0.60
CA GLU A 93 -1.49 5.18 1.98
C GLU A 93 -0.43 4.50 2.81
N SER A 94 0.31 5.28 3.58
CA SER A 94 1.27 4.77 4.55
C SER A 94 1.15 5.67 5.76
N GLY A 95 0.75 5.12 6.91
CA GLY A 95 0.77 5.90 8.15
C GLY A 95 2.17 6.44 8.48
N MET A 96 3.21 5.74 7.99
CA MET A 96 4.61 6.11 8.05
C MET A 96 5.34 5.60 6.80
N ILE A 97 6.06 6.46 6.08
CA ILE A 97 6.95 6.07 4.99
C ILE A 97 8.31 5.74 5.62
N SER A 98 8.70 4.46 5.66
CA SER A 98 9.95 4.00 6.29
C SER A 98 11.21 4.23 5.43
N ASP A 99 11.07 4.32 4.11
CA ASP A 99 12.17 4.65 3.20
C ASP A 99 11.75 5.82 2.28
N PRO A 100 11.74 7.05 2.80
CA PRO A 100 11.33 8.21 2.03
C PRO A 100 12.38 8.52 0.96
N VAL A 101 11.91 8.95 -0.23
CA VAL A 101 12.82 9.51 -1.24
C VAL A 101 13.45 10.76 -0.66
N THR A 102 14.78 10.82 -0.65
CA THR A 102 15.58 11.92 -0.10
C THR A 102 16.33 12.67 -1.21
N THR A 103 16.94 13.80 -0.83
CA THR A 103 17.88 14.55 -1.66
C THR A 103 19.05 15.08 -0.82
N THR A 104 20.04 15.71 -1.45
CA THR A 104 21.21 16.27 -0.78
C THR A 104 21.23 17.79 -0.93
N ALA A 105 22.00 18.47 -0.08
CA ALA A 105 22.14 19.93 -0.09
C ALA A 105 22.69 20.47 -1.43
N ASP A 106 23.52 19.66 -2.11
CA ASP A 106 24.19 20.03 -3.36
C ASP A 106 23.42 19.61 -4.62
N ALA A 107 22.25 18.97 -4.45
CA ALA A 107 21.35 18.73 -5.57
C ALA A 107 20.77 20.05 -6.09
N THR A 108 20.48 20.09 -7.38
CA THR A 108 19.80 21.21 -8.03
C THR A 108 18.29 21.10 -7.87
N ILE A 109 17.59 22.24 -8.01
CA ILE A 109 16.13 22.25 -8.00
C ILE A 109 15.53 21.47 -9.17
N GLU A 110 16.21 21.42 -10.32
CA GLU A 110 15.79 20.59 -11.46
C GLU A 110 15.77 19.09 -11.11
N GLU A 111 16.78 18.59 -10.40
CA GLU A 111 16.85 17.19 -9.96
C GLU A 111 15.75 16.87 -8.95
N VAL A 112 15.48 17.78 -8.01
CA VAL A 112 14.38 17.65 -7.06
C VAL A 112 13.02 17.63 -7.76
N ASP A 113 12.79 18.52 -8.73
CA ASP A 113 11.55 18.54 -9.52
C ASP A 113 11.35 17.23 -10.29
N ALA A 114 12.43 16.68 -10.88
CA ALA A 114 12.37 15.39 -11.58
C ALA A 114 12.02 14.24 -10.64
N LEU A 115 12.60 14.19 -9.43
CA LEU A 115 12.25 13.22 -8.40
C LEU A 115 10.79 13.37 -7.95
N CYS A 116 10.36 14.59 -7.65
CA CYS A 116 8.98 14.90 -7.26
C CYS A 116 7.97 14.48 -8.34
N ALA A 117 8.27 14.74 -9.62
CA ALA A 117 7.43 14.34 -10.74
C ALA A 117 7.37 12.81 -10.91
N LYS A 118 8.53 12.14 -10.84
CA LYS A 118 8.65 10.68 -10.97
C LYS A 118 7.87 9.95 -9.87
N TYR A 119 8.02 10.38 -8.63
CA TYR A 119 7.42 9.72 -7.46
C TYR A 119 6.08 10.34 -7.03
N ARG A 120 5.60 11.38 -7.71
CA ARG A 120 4.37 12.14 -7.39
C ARG A 120 4.30 12.63 -5.95
N ILE A 121 5.44 13.09 -5.44
CA ILE A 121 5.60 13.66 -4.09
C ILE A 121 5.78 15.17 -4.17
N SER A 122 5.58 15.86 -3.04
CA SER A 122 5.54 17.34 -2.96
C SER A 122 6.65 17.94 -2.11
N GLY A 123 7.66 17.13 -1.80
CA GLY A 123 8.81 17.53 -1.01
C GLY A 123 9.64 16.34 -0.59
N LEU A 124 10.91 16.61 -0.31
CA LEU A 124 11.96 15.64 -0.02
C LEU A 124 12.67 16.05 1.26
N PRO A 125 12.90 15.13 2.20
CA PRO A 125 13.89 15.31 3.25
C PRO A 125 15.28 15.49 2.62
N VAL A 126 16.07 16.39 3.18
CA VAL A 126 17.45 16.65 2.78
C VAL A 126 18.38 16.04 3.81
N ILE A 127 19.28 15.17 3.36
CA ILE A 127 20.22 14.44 4.22
C ILE A 127 21.68 14.78 3.91
N ASP A 128 22.56 14.60 4.90
CA ASP A 128 24.02 14.63 4.73
C ASP A 128 24.57 13.27 4.27
N GLU A 129 25.90 13.17 4.12
CA GLU A 129 26.59 11.96 3.67
C GLU A 129 26.44 10.80 4.67
N GLU A 130 26.24 11.10 5.95
CA GLU A 130 26.01 10.13 7.03
C GLU A 130 24.54 9.71 7.19
N GLY A 131 23.63 10.31 6.42
CA GLY A 131 22.18 10.05 6.44
C GLY A 131 21.41 10.84 7.48
N ARG A 132 22.01 11.87 8.09
CA ARG A 132 21.34 12.75 9.05
C ARG A 132 20.45 13.75 8.35
N LEU A 133 19.30 14.03 8.95
CA LEU A 133 18.37 15.01 8.44
C LEU A 133 18.92 16.43 8.67
N ILE A 134 19.21 17.15 7.59
CA ILE A 134 19.73 18.53 7.63
C ILE A 134 18.73 19.57 7.11
N GLY A 135 17.61 19.12 6.52
CA GLY A 135 16.63 20.02 5.93
C GLY A 135 15.40 19.31 5.37
N ILE A 136 14.44 20.10 4.91
CA ILE A 136 13.37 19.64 4.04
C ILE A 136 13.15 20.66 2.92
N VAL A 137 12.96 20.18 1.70
CA VAL A 137 12.58 21.01 0.54
C VAL A 137 11.21 20.60 0.04
N THR A 138 10.33 21.57 -0.18
CA THR A 138 8.95 21.35 -0.60
C THR A 138 8.59 22.17 -1.82
N ASN A 139 7.45 21.85 -2.45
CA ASN A 139 6.92 22.64 -3.56
C ASN A 139 6.72 24.12 -3.19
N ARG A 140 6.55 24.47 -1.92
CA ARG A 140 6.41 25.87 -1.48
C ARG A 140 7.73 26.63 -1.61
N ASP A 141 8.83 25.96 -1.30
CA ASP A 141 10.18 26.53 -1.32
C ASP A 141 10.67 26.73 -2.76
N ILE A 142 10.33 25.77 -3.64
CA ILE A 142 10.71 25.79 -5.06
C ILE A 142 9.86 26.78 -5.88
N ARG A 143 8.66 27.13 -5.41
CA ARG A 143 7.67 27.90 -6.19
C ARG A 143 8.18 29.25 -6.69
N PHE A 144 9.16 29.83 -5.98
CA PHE A 144 9.71 31.15 -6.30
C PHE A 144 11.00 31.10 -7.14
N VAL A 145 11.52 29.90 -7.43
CA VAL A 145 12.68 29.70 -8.30
C VAL A 145 12.22 29.72 -9.75
N SER A 146 12.74 30.66 -10.54
CA SER A 146 12.38 30.78 -11.96
C SER A 146 12.90 29.58 -12.76
N GLY A 147 12.23 29.23 -13.86
CA GLY A 147 12.59 28.06 -14.67
C GLY A 147 14.04 28.08 -15.20
N PHE A 148 14.62 29.26 -15.41
CA PHE A 148 16.00 29.42 -15.85
C PHE A 148 17.02 29.20 -14.72
N GLU A 149 16.64 29.47 -13.47
CA GLU A 149 17.51 29.36 -12.30
C GLU A 149 17.50 27.96 -11.68
N ARG A 150 16.56 27.08 -12.05
CA ARG A 150 16.44 25.74 -11.46
C ARG A 150 17.68 24.86 -11.63
N LYS A 151 18.46 25.10 -12.69
CA LYS A 151 19.71 24.37 -12.98
C LYS A 151 20.90 24.85 -12.16
N SER A 152 20.84 26.09 -11.67
CA SER A 152 21.94 26.75 -10.96
C SER A 152 21.65 27.01 -9.48
N THR A 153 20.39 26.86 -9.06
CA THR A 153 19.96 26.99 -7.67
C THR A 153 20.10 25.64 -6.99
N TYR A 154 20.78 25.61 -5.85
CA TYR A 154 20.96 24.40 -5.07
C TYR A 154 19.86 24.26 -4.01
N VAL A 155 19.57 23.03 -3.59
CA VAL A 155 18.64 22.73 -2.51
C VAL A 155 19.00 23.48 -1.24
N ARG A 156 20.29 23.56 -0.91
CA ARG A 156 20.78 24.29 0.26
C ARG A 156 20.33 25.75 0.29
N ASP A 157 20.14 26.39 -0.87
CA ASP A 157 19.82 27.81 -0.96
C ASP A 157 18.34 28.10 -0.65
N VAL A 158 17.47 27.09 -0.73
CA VAL A 158 16.01 27.26 -0.58
C VAL A 158 15.39 26.35 0.48
N MET A 159 16.08 25.30 0.94
CA MET A 159 15.53 24.35 1.90
C MET A 159 15.26 24.99 3.27
N THR A 160 14.25 24.48 3.97
CA THR A 160 14.03 24.82 5.37
C THR A 160 15.03 24.05 6.24
N ARG A 161 15.87 24.78 6.99
CA ARG A 161 16.90 24.22 7.89
C ARG A 161 16.60 24.43 9.37
N GLU A 162 16.17 25.64 9.71
CA GLU A 162 15.88 26.02 11.10
C GLU A 162 14.42 25.74 11.43
N GLY A 163 14.17 25.32 12.69
CA GLY A 163 12.81 25.03 13.15
C GLY A 163 12.17 23.80 12.49
N LEU A 164 12.99 22.86 11.98
CA LEU A 164 12.52 21.57 11.52
C LEU A 164 11.76 20.87 12.65
N ILE A 165 10.49 20.59 12.38
CA ILE A 165 9.67 19.79 13.29
C ILE A 165 9.87 18.34 12.90
N THR A 166 10.41 17.55 13.83
CA THR A 166 10.66 16.12 13.67
C THR A 166 10.01 15.35 14.81
N ALA A 167 9.89 14.04 14.66
CA ALA A 167 9.46 13.15 15.74
C ALA A 167 10.36 11.89 15.80
N PRO A 168 10.47 11.22 16.96
CA PRO A 168 11.20 9.97 17.06
C PRO A 168 10.45 8.84 16.33
N VAL A 169 11.19 7.81 15.93
CA VAL A 169 10.59 6.55 15.46
C VAL A 169 9.70 5.96 16.55
N GLY A 170 8.51 5.47 16.17
CA GLY A 170 7.53 4.92 17.11
C GLY A 170 6.61 5.94 17.77
N VAL A 171 6.65 7.22 17.34
CA VAL A 171 5.69 8.24 17.77
C VAL A 171 4.24 7.80 17.54
N SER A 172 3.35 8.10 18.50
CA SER A 172 1.95 7.71 18.42
C SER A 172 1.21 8.53 17.36
N ALA A 173 0.18 7.94 16.74
CA ALA A 173 -0.66 8.66 15.77
C ALA A 173 -1.28 9.94 16.35
N GLY A 174 -1.66 9.92 17.63
CA GLY A 174 -2.20 11.10 18.32
C GLY A 174 -1.18 12.23 18.45
N ASP A 175 0.07 11.90 18.80
CA ASP A 175 1.14 12.89 18.92
C ASP A 175 1.53 13.48 17.56
N VAL A 176 1.48 12.66 16.50
CA VAL A 176 1.70 13.13 15.13
C VAL A 176 0.63 14.13 14.70
N ILE A 177 -0.65 13.84 14.97
CA ILE A 177 -1.75 14.79 14.70
C ILE A 177 -1.55 16.07 15.49
N ALA A 178 -1.19 15.97 16.77
CA ALA A 178 -0.93 17.12 17.61
C ALA A 178 0.24 17.96 17.07
N ALA A 179 1.31 17.33 16.57
CA ALA A 179 2.44 18.01 15.95
C ALA A 179 2.02 18.74 14.66
N PHE A 180 1.25 18.09 13.78
CA PHE A 180 0.71 18.72 12.57
C PHE A 180 -0.17 19.94 12.90
N ALA A 181 -1.10 19.78 13.85
CA ALA A 181 -2.02 20.85 14.25
C ALA A 181 -1.29 22.03 14.90
N LYS A 182 -0.33 21.75 15.80
CA LYS A 182 0.42 22.76 16.56
C LYS A 182 1.37 23.55 15.66
N HIS A 183 2.08 22.87 14.77
CA HIS A 183 3.15 23.48 13.97
C HIS A 183 2.72 23.86 12.55
N ARG A 184 1.50 23.48 12.13
CA ARG A 184 0.94 23.75 10.79
C ARG A 184 1.86 23.31 9.64
N VAL A 185 2.51 22.16 9.84
CA VAL A 185 3.35 21.51 8.84
C VAL A 185 2.56 20.42 8.11
N GLU A 186 2.98 20.03 6.91
CA GLU A 186 2.31 18.97 6.12
C GLU A 186 3.11 17.66 6.08
N LYS A 187 4.38 17.72 6.49
CA LYS A 187 5.33 16.60 6.50
C LYS A 187 6.07 16.60 7.84
N LEU A 188 6.19 15.43 8.44
CA LEU A 188 6.87 15.21 9.72
C LEU A 188 7.95 14.13 9.51
N PRO A 189 9.22 14.53 9.32
CA PRO A 189 10.34 13.61 9.29
C PRO A 189 10.49 12.89 10.62
N LEU A 190 10.79 11.60 10.55
CA LEU A 190 11.10 10.76 11.70
C LEU A 190 12.58 10.52 11.78
N ILE A 191 13.14 10.73 12.96
CA ILE A 191 14.56 10.56 13.23
C ILE A 191 14.81 9.46 14.25
N ASP A 192 15.93 8.76 14.11
CA ASP A 192 16.45 7.87 15.14
C ASP A 192 17.24 8.64 16.22
N ASP A 193 17.77 7.90 17.19
CA ASP A 193 18.54 8.46 18.32
C ASP A 193 19.85 9.15 17.86
N ASP A 194 20.38 8.80 16.68
CA ASP A 194 21.59 9.38 16.08
C ASP A 194 21.30 10.59 15.16
N GLY A 195 20.03 10.98 15.04
CA GLY A 195 19.55 12.06 14.19
C GLY A 195 19.45 11.70 12.70
N LYS A 196 19.52 10.40 12.37
CA LYS A 196 19.34 9.92 10.99
C LYS A 196 17.88 9.83 10.62
N LEU A 197 17.59 10.11 9.35
CA LEU A 197 16.24 10.01 8.83
C LEU A 197 15.83 8.53 8.77
N ALA A 198 14.83 8.17 9.56
CA ALA A 198 14.28 6.82 9.63
C ALA A 198 12.87 6.71 9.02
N GLY A 199 12.24 7.84 8.68
CA GLY A 199 10.96 7.84 7.98
C GLY A 199 10.35 9.22 7.75
N LEU A 200 9.17 9.25 7.15
CA LEU A 200 8.41 10.47 6.88
C LEU A 200 6.91 10.18 7.04
N ILE A 201 6.21 11.04 7.79
CA ILE A 201 4.74 11.03 7.86
C ILE A 201 4.20 12.26 7.13
N THR A 202 3.08 12.13 6.42
CA THR A 202 2.43 13.25 5.75
C THR A 202 0.99 13.45 6.22
N ILE A 203 0.52 14.70 6.26
CA ILE A 203 -0.86 15.03 6.67
C ILE A 203 -1.90 14.38 5.75
N LYS A 204 -1.54 14.18 4.47
CA LYS A 204 -2.41 13.51 3.48
C LYS A 204 -2.72 12.06 3.86
N ASP A 205 -1.92 11.42 4.70
CA ASP A 205 -2.19 10.05 5.15
C ASP A 205 -3.22 10.02 6.30
N PHE A 206 -3.33 11.10 7.09
CA PHE A 206 -4.36 11.27 8.11
C PHE A 206 -5.74 11.59 7.52
N ASP A 207 -5.81 12.53 6.57
CA ASP A 207 -7.08 12.88 5.89
C ASP A 207 -7.74 11.65 5.27
N LYS A 208 -6.94 10.70 4.77
CA LYS A 208 -7.43 9.45 4.20
C LYS A 208 -7.93 8.46 5.25
N SER A 209 -7.31 8.41 6.43
CA SER A 209 -7.76 7.50 7.49
C SER A 209 -9.11 7.90 8.07
N GLU A 210 -9.40 9.20 8.15
CA GLU A 210 -10.74 9.70 8.53
C GLU A 210 -11.76 9.46 7.41
N LYS A 211 -11.34 9.66 6.15
CA LYS A 211 -12.21 9.45 4.98
C LYS A 211 -12.56 7.98 4.72
N TYR A 212 -11.63 7.07 5.01
CA TYR A 212 -11.73 5.63 4.72
C TYR A 212 -11.50 4.80 5.99
N PRO A 213 -12.43 4.84 6.96
CA PRO A 213 -12.26 4.19 8.25
C PRO A 213 -12.24 2.66 8.17
N LEU A 214 -12.84 2.10 7.11
CA LEU A 214 -12.92 0.65 6.87
C LEU A 214 -11.77 0.12 6.00
N ALA A 215 -10.78 0.96 5.66
CA ALA A 215 -9.73 0.59 4.72
C ALA A 215 -8.96 -0.68 5.15
N THR A 216 -8.80 -1.62 4.23
CA THR A 216 -8.05 -2.86 4.44
C THR A 216 -6.56 -2.54 4.43
N LYS A 217 -5.96 -2.49 5.63
CA LYS A 217 -4.55 -2.13 5.84
C LYS A 217 -3.74 -3.29 6.42
N ASP A 218 -2.44 -3.26 6.17
CA ASP A 218 -1.46 -4.11 6.86
C ASP A 218 -1.04 -3.51 8.19
N ASP A 219 -0.18 -4.22 8.92
CA ASP A 219 0.26 -3.85 10.27
C ASP A 219 1.12 -2.56 10.27
N GLN A 220 1.58 -2.12 9.10
CA GLN A 220 2.30 -0.85 8.89
C GLN A 220 1.36 0.29 8.46
N GLY A 221 0.04 0.03 8.40
CA GLY A 221 -0.97 0.99 7.97
C GLY A 221 -1.01 1.22 6.46
N ARG A 222 -0.39 0.34 5.66
CA ARG A 222 -0.42 0.41 4.19
C ARG A 222 -1.60 -0.35 3.63
N LEU A 223 -2.19 0.10 2.53
CA LEU A 223 -3.28 -0.64 1.87
C LEU A 223 -2.83 -2.06 1.52
N ARG A 224 -3.70 -3.05 1.75
CA ARG A 224 -3.44 -4.42 1.33
C ARG A 224 -3.72 -4.62 -0.15
N VAL A 225 -2.93 -5.47 -0.80
CA VAL A 225 -3.10 -5.83 -2.21
C VAL A 225 -2.74 -7.29 -2.44
N GLY A 226 -3.54 -7.97 -3.27
CA GLY A 226 -3.20 -9.28 -3.79
C GLY A 226 -2.70 -9.20 -5.23
N ALA A 227 -2.08 -10.27 -5.71
CA ALA A 227 -1.68 -10.41 -7.10
C ALA A 227 -1.85 -11.85 -7.59
N ALA A 228 -2.28 -11.99 -8.83
CA ALA A 228 -2.37 -13.28 -9.50
C ALA A 228 -1.00 -13.71 -10.05
N ILE A 229 -0.74 -15.01 -10.00
CA ILE A 229 0.41 -15.67 -10.61
C ILE A 229 -0.04 -16.93 -11.34
N GLY A 230 0.77 -17.41 -12.28
CA GLY A 230 0.58 -18.73 -12.86
C GLY A 230 1.11 -19.84 -11.95
N PHE A 231 1.27 -21.04 -12.51
CA PHE A 231 1.86 -22.18 -11.81
C PHE A 231 3.04 -22.82 -12.56
N PHE A 232 3.39 -22.31 -13.75
CA PHE A 232 4.46 -22.85 -14.60
C PHE A 232 5.43 -21.73 -15.02
N GLY A 233 6.59 -22.11 -15.57
CA GLY A 233 7.55 -21.17 -16.15
C GLY A 233 8.08 -20.15 -15.13
N ASP A 234 7.91 -18.87 -15.46
CA ASP A 234 8.35 -17.71 -14.70
C ASP A 234 7.51 -17.43 -13.43
N ALA A 235 6.50 -18.24 -13.14
CA ALA A 235 5.56 -17.98 -12.06
C ALA A 235 6.19 -17.88 -10.66
N PHE A 236 7.24 -18.66 -10.38
CA PHE A 236 7.93 -18.57 -9.09
C PHE A 236 8.78 -17.30 -8.98
N GLU A 237 9.49 -16.93 -10.05
CA GLU A 237 10.23 -15.67 -10.13
C GLU A 237 9.29 -14.47 -9.95
N ARG A 238 8.12 -14.52 -10.61
CA ARG A 238 7.06 -13.53 -10.44
C ARG A 238 6.60 -13.44 -8.99
N ALA A 239 6.36 -14.57 -8.33
CA ALA A 239 5.97 -14.59 -6.92
C ALA A 239 7.04 -13.93 -6.03
N GLN A 240 8.32 -14.20 -6.28
CA GLN A 240 9.44 -13.59 -5.54
C GLN A 240 9.47 -12.07 -5.74
N ALA A 241 9.37 -11.59 -6.99
CA ALA A 241 9.35 -10.16 -7.27
C ALA A 241 8.13 -9.45 -6.63
N LEU A 242 6.97 -10.09 -6.58
CA LEU A 242 5.77 -9.55 -5.94
C LEU A 242 5.91 -9.52 -4.40
N ARG A 243 6.52 -10.55 -3.81
CA ARG A 243 6.88 -10.58 -2.38
C ARG A 243 7.82 -9.43 -2.05
N ASP A 244 8.87 -9.24 -2.86
CA ASP A 244 9.86 -8.17 -2.63
C ASP A 244 9.23 -6.77 -2.76
N ALA A 245 8.21 -6.63 -3.60
CA ALA A 245 7.38 -5.41 -3.68
C ALA A 245 6.36 -5.25 -2.52
N GLY A 246 6.19 -6.27 -1.68
CA GLY A 246 5.32 -6.22 -0.50
C GLY A 246 3.87 -6.63 -0.74
N VAL A 247 3.59 -7.57 -1.65
CA VAL A 247 2.24 -8.12 -1.86
C VAL A 247 1.74 -8.86 -0.61
N ASP A 248 0.45 -8.73 -0.30
CA ASP A 248 -0.16 -9.35 0.89
C ASP A 248 -0.77 -10.74 0.60
N ALA A 249 -1.20 -10.98 -0.65
CA ALA A 249 -1.83 -12.23 -1.05
C ALA A 249 -1.41 -12.64 -2.46
N LEU A 250 -1.09 -13.92 -2.65
CA LEU A 250 -0.85 -14.51 -3.96
C LEU A 250 -2.01 -15.42 -4.35
N VAL A 251 -2.52 -15.25 -5.56
CA VAL A 251 -3.57 -16.08 -6.15
C VAL A 251 -2.96 -16.89 -7.28
N VAL A 252 -2.84 -18.21 -7.12
CA VAL A 252 -2.42 -19.10 -8.20
C VAL A 252 -3.61 -19.30 -9.14
N ASP A 253 -3.60 -18.55 -10.24
CA ASP A 253 -4.76 -18.39 -11.13
C ASP A 253 -4.71 -19.38 -12.31
N THR A 254 -5.77 -20.18 -12.43
CA THR A 254 -5.94 -21.21 -13.46
C THR A 254 -7.42 -21.57 -13.62
N ALA A 255 -7.80 -22.04 -14.80
CA ALA A 255 -9.14 -22.60 -15.03
C ALA A 255 -9.38 -23.91 -14.27
N ASN A 256 -8.34 -24.71 -14.03
CA ASN A 256 -8.44 -25.97 -13.28
C ASN A 256 -7.42 -26.02 -12.11
N GLY A 257 -7.91 -25.71 -10.91
CA GLY A 257 -7.12 -25.67 -9.68
C GLY A 257 -6.62 -27.02 -9.17
N GLN A 258 -7.21 -28.14 -9.62
CA GLN A 258 -6.83 -29.48 -9.16
C GLN A 258 -5.67 -30.09 -9.96
N SER A 259 -5.01 -29.31 -10.82
CA SER A 259 -3.84 -29.79 -11.56
C SER A 259 -2.62 -29.98 -10.64
N ALA A 260 -1.82 -31.01 -10.91
CA ALA A 260 -0.61 -31.29 -10.14
C ALA A 260 0.34 -30.08 -10.06
N GLY A 261 0.52 -29.35 -11.17
CA GLY A 261 1.39 -28.18 -11.22
C GLY A 261 0.96 -27.04 -10.28
N VAL A 262 -0.35 -26.85 -10.10
CA VAL A 262 -0.89 -25.87 -9.13
C VAL A 262 -0.60 -26.31 -7.70
N ILE A 263 -0.84 -27.58 -7.39
CA ILE A 263 -0.58 -28.14 -6.06
C ILE A 263 0.91 -28.01 -5.72
N ASP A 264 1.79 -28.32 -6.67
CA ASP A 264 3.23 -28.22 -6.50
C ASP A 264 3.69 -26.76 -6.34
N MET A 265 3.12 -25.82 -7.10
CA MET A 265 3.37 -24.39 -6.92
C MET A 265 2.96 -23.92 -5.52
N VAL A 266 1.74 -24.26 -5.07
CA VAL A 266 1.27 -23.90 -3.72
C VAL A 266 2.16 -24.51 -2.64
N ARG A 267 2.56 -25.79 -2.78
CA ARG A 267 3.47 -26.45 -1.85
C ARG A 267 4.83 -25.74 -1.82
N ARG A 268 5.37 -25.37 -2.98
CA ARG A 268 6.64 -24.64 -3.09
C ARG A 268 6.57 -23.28 -2.42
N LEU A 269 5.52 -22.49 -2.65
CA LEU A 269 5.33 -21.20 -2.00
C LEU A 269 5.19 -21.33 -0.47
N LYS A 270 4.49 -22.36 0.00
CA LYS A 270 4.30 -22.61 1.44
C LYS A 270 5.53 -23.18 2.14
N ALA A 271 6.47 -23.78 1.41
CA ALA A 271 7.71 -24.32 1.96
C ALA A 271 8.84 -23.26 2.04
N ASP A 272 8.69 -22.12 1.38
CA ASP A 272 9.63 -21.02 1.42
C ASP A 272 9.22 -20.02 2.51
N ASP A 273 9.99 -19.99 3.60
CA ASP A 273 9.73 -19.14 4.78
C ASP A 273 9.71 -17.64 4.45
N SER A 274 10.32 -17.24 3.33
CA SER A 274 10.24 -15.84 2.88
C SER A 274 8.82 -15.44 2.44
N PHE A 275 7.89 -16.37 2.22
CA PHE A 275 6.47 -16.07 1.97
C PHE A 275 5.59 -16.24 3.23
N ALA A 276 6.21 -16.44 4.39
CA ALA A 276 5.49 -16.69 5.63
C ALA A 276 4.92 -15.43 6.29
N HIS A 277 5.21 -14.22 5.78
CA HIS A 277 4.65 -12.96 6.29
C HIS A 277 3.36 -12.54 5.57
#